data_AF-A0A1H4FFY9-F1
#
_entry.id   AF-A0A1H4FFY9-F1
#
_cell.length_a   1.000
_cell.length_b   1.000
_cell.length_c   1.000
_cell.angle_alpha   90.00
_cell.angle_beta   90.00
_cell.angle_gamma   90.00
#
_symmetry.space_group_name_H-M   'P 1'
#
loop_
_entity.id
_entity.type
_entity.pdbx_description
1 polymer ?
#
loop_
_entity_poly.entity_id
_entity_poly.type
_entity_poly.pdbx_seq_one_letter_code
_entity_poly.pdbx_strand_id
1 'polypeptide(L)'
;MKNLYHGTIYLFDEINVTEGHGYKDFGKGFYATAIPAHAERIAIRNKRMAERKREHMIKTNHIKLNPIIAYRYNLIFNEQIDDLSVKVFDKADSEWLRFIIANRKVKTSAH
;
A
#
# COMPACT_ATOMS: atom_id res chain seq x y z
N MET A 1 0.96 16.27 14.34
CA MET A 1 1.39 14.85 14.26
C MET A 1 0.20 13.92 14.13
N LYS A 2 0.10 13.15 13.03
CA LYS A 2 -0.89 12.07 12.89
C LYS A 2 -0.15 10.74 12.77
N ASN A 3 -0.55 9.75 13.57
CA ASN A 3 -0.03 8.40 13.44
C ASN A 3 -0.67 7.74 12.21
N LEU A 4 0.17 7.23 11.33
CA LEU A 4 -0.23 6.49 10.15
C LEU A 4 0.39 5.09 10.19
N TYR A 5 -0.29 4.13 9.59
CA TYR A 5 0.10 2.73 9.62
C TYR A 5 0.07 2.14 8.22
N HIS A 6 1.11 1.38 7.87
CA HIS A 6 1.19 0.67 6.61
C HIS A 6 1.35 -0.83 6.84
N GLY A 7 0.55 -1.63 6.15
CA GLY A 7 0.58 -3.10 6.24
C GLY A 7 1.13 -3.72 4.97
N THR A 8 2.12 -4.60 5.09
CA THR A 8 2.83 -5.19 3.95
C THR A 8 3.41 -6.57 4.26
N ILE A 9 3.89 -7.26 3.23
CA ILE A 9 4.69 -8.48 3.35
C ILE A 9 6.15 -8.27 2.93
N TYR A 10 6.51 -7.02 2.66
CA TYR A 10 7.85 -6.62 2.24
C TYR A 10 8.52 -5.88 3.39
N LEU A 11 9.77 -6.26 3.68
CA LEU A 11 10.64 -5.51 4.57
C LEU A 11 11.42 -4.50 3.73
N PHE A 12 11.36 -3.24 4.10
CA PHE A 12 12.11 -2.13 3.51
C PHE A 12 12.47 -1.10 4.58
N ASP A 13 13.56 -0.38 4.35
CA ASP A 13 14.04 0.70 5.22
C ASP A 13 13.68 2.08 4.66
N GLU A 14 13.54 2.18 3.33
CA GLU A 14 13.21 3.43 2.63
C GLU A 14 11.94 3.28 1.79
N ILE A 15 11.10 4.33 1.76
CA ILE A 15 9.88 4.34 0.97
C ILE A 15 10.22 4.65 -0.49
N ASN A 16 10.02 3.66 -1.36
CA ASN A 16 9.98 3.87 -2.81
C ASN A 16 8.54 3.83 -3.34
N VAL A 17 7.99 4.98 -3.71
CA VAL A 17 6.61 5.09 -4.24
C VAL A 17 6.43 4.37 -5.58
N THR A 18 7.52 4.05 -6.30
CA THR A 18 7.47 3.25 -7.54
C THR A 18 7.32 1.75 -7.28
N GLU A 19 7.41 1.28 -6.03
CA GLU A 19 7.14 -0.13 -5.69
C GLU A 19 5.65 -0.38 -5.37
N GLY A 20 4.86 0.69 -5.26
CA GLY A 20 3.42 0.60 -5.06
C GLY A 20 2.74 -0.20 -6.17
N HIS A 21 1.76 -1.03 -5.82
CA HIS A 21 0.91 -1.65 -6.82
C HIS A 21 0.05 -0.59 -7.52
N GLY A 22 -0.14 -0.75 -8.83
CA GLY A 22 -1.10 0.05 -9.59
C GLY A 22 -2.55 -0.32 -9.28
N TYR A 23 -3.47 0.12 -10.13
CA TYR A 23 -4.89 -0.20 -10.06
C TYR A 23 -5.56 0.28 -8.74
N LYS A 24 -5.16 1.45 -8.23
CA LYS A 24 -5.69 2.05 -6.99
C LYS A 24 -6.36 3.40 -7.25
N ASP A 25 -7.24 3.79 -6.34
CA ASP A 25 -8.04 5.03 -6.43
C ASP A 25 -7.19 6.30 -6.51
N PHE A 26 -6.00 6.28 -5.91
CA PHE A 26 -5.08 7.41 -5.88
C PHE A 26 -3.79 7.14 -6.67
N GLY A 27 -3.85 6.20 -7.63
CA GLY A 27 -2.72 5.84 -8.48
C GLY A 27 -1.68 4.97 -7.80
N LYS A 28 -0.50 4.87 -8.41
CA LYS A 28 0.61 4.08 -7.89
C LYS A 28 1.28 4.83 -6.73
N GLY A 29 1.44 4.17 -5.59
CA GLY A 29 2.13 4.80 -4.46
C GLY A 29 2.09 4.01 -3.17
N PHE A 30 2.49 4.70 -2.11
CA PHE A 30 2.56 4.16 -0.76
C PHE A 30 1.30 4.54 0.02
N TYR A 31 0.57 3.53 0.50
CA TYR A 31 -0.72 3.71 1.16
C TYR A 31 -0.63 3.48 2.66
N ALA A 32 -1.13 4.44 3.44
CA ALA A 32 -1.23 4.31 4.89
C ALA A 32 -2.64 4.61 5.38
N THR A 33 -2.92 4.19 6.61
CA THR A 33 -4.21 4.38 7.28
C THR A 33 -3.99 4.92 8.69
N ALA A 34 -4.93 5.71 9.21
CA ALA A 34 -4.91 6.12 10.62
C ALA A 34 -5.36 5.00 11.59
N ILE A 35 -5.82 3.85 11.07
CA ILE A 35 -6.37 2.75 11.87
C ILE A 35 -5.36 1.58 11.90
N PRO A 36 -4.64 1.34 13.02
CA PRO A 36 -3.59 0.32 13.07
C PRO A 36 -4.09 -1.09 12.70
N ALA A 37 -5.26 -1.47 13.21
CA ALA A 37 -5.87 -2.76 12.92
C ALA A 37 -6.23 -2.93 11.43
N HIS A 38 -6.46 -1.84 10.70
CA HIS A 38 -6.70 -1.90 9.25
C HIS A 38 -5.40 -2.25 8.50
N ALA A 39 -4.26 -1.65 8.88
CA ALA A 39 -2.96 -1.99 8.32
C ALA A 39 -2.60 -3.47 8.58
N GLU A 40 -2.82 -3.96 9.80
CA GLU A 40 -2.56 -5.36 10.14
C GLU A 40 -3.41 -6.33 9.31
N ARG A 41 -4.71 -6.04 9.14
CA ARG A 41 -5.59 -6.84 8.28
C ARG A 41 -5.10 -6.88 6.83
N ILE A 42 -4.59 -5.76 6.30
CA ILE A 42 -4.00 -5.71 4.96
C ILE A 42 -2.77 -6.61 4.88
N ALA A 43 -1.84 -6.50 5.84
CA ALA A 43 -0.61 -7.29 5.87
C ALA A 43 -0.92 -8.81 5.94
N ILE A 44 -1.84 -9.21 6.83
CA ILE A 44 -2.27 -10.60 6.99
C ILE A 44 -2.97 -11.11 5.72
N ARG A 45 -3.84 -10.30 5.11
CA ARG A 45 -4.50 -10.65 3.84
C ARG A 45 -3.46 -10.89 2.74
N ASN A 46 -2.50 -9.98 2.57
CA ASN A 46 -1.46 -10.09 1.55
C ASN A 46 -0.56 -11.30 1.78
N LYS A 47 -0.22 -11.61 3.03
CA LYS A 47 0.50 -12.83 3.41
C LYS A 47 -0.24 -14.07 2.95
N ARG A 48 -1.53 -14.21 3.30
CA ARG A 48 -2.35 -15.37 2.89
C ARG A 48 -2.43 -15.52 1.38
N MET A 49 -2.55 -14.41 0.63
CA MET A 49 -2.58 -14.45 -0.83
C MET A 49 -1.25 -14.92 -1.42
N ALA A 50 -0.13 -14.43 -0.88
CA ALA A 50 1.20 -14.81 -1.33
C ALA A 50 1.55 -16.28 -0.97
N GLU A 51 1.12 -16.76 0.21
CA GLU A 51 1.27 -18.17 0.62
C GLU A 51 0.53 -19.12 -0.32
N ARG A 52 -0.73 -18.84 -0.65
CA ARG A 52 -1.50 -19.63 -1.63
C ARG A 52 -0.83 -19.68 -3.00
N LYS A 53 -0.27 -18.55 -3.46
CA LYS A 53 0.47 -18.49 -4.73
C LYS A 53 1.74 -19.35 -4.69
N ARG A 54 2.47 -19.33 -3.57
CA ARG A 54 3.68 -20.16 -3.37
C ARG A 54 3.36 -21.65 -3.24
N GLU A 55 2.25 -22.01 -2.58
CA GLU A 55 1.86 -23.42 -2.44
C GLU A 55 1.73 -24.12 -3.80
N HIS A 56 1.16 -23.42 -4.79
CA HIS A 56 1.08 -23.92 -6.16
C HIS A 56 2.46 -24.16 -6.79
N MET A 57 3.43 -23.28 -6.52
CA MET A 57 4.82 -23.40 -7.01
C MET A 57 5.61 -24.51 -6.30
N ILE A 58 5.41 -24.69 -4.99
CA ILE A 58 6.10 -25.74 -4.22
C ILE A 58 5.66 -27.12 -4.70
N LYS A 59 4.35 -27.31 -4.95
CA LYS A 59 3.79 -28.58 -5.46
C LYS A 59 4.30 -28.95 -6.86
N THR A 60 4.64 -27.95 -7.68
CA THR A 60 5.04 -28.14 -9.08
C THR A 60 6.56 -28.24 -9.25
N ASN A 61 7.36 -27.59 -8.39
CA ASN A 61 8.80 -27.47 -8.56
C ASN A 61 9.65 -27.97 -7.36
N HIS A 62 9.04 -28.51 -6.31
CA HIS A 62 9.74 -28.99 -5.09
C HIS A 62 10.73 -27.99 -4.47
N ILE A 63 10.42 -26.69 -4.55
CA ILE A 63 11.29 -25.61 -4.06
C ILE A 63 11.03 -25.38 -2.57
N LYS A 64 12.09 -25.33 -1.75
CA LYS A 64 12.00 -24.82 -0.36
C LYS A 64 12.01 -23.30 -0.37
N LEU A 65 10.97 -22.67 0.19
CA LEU A 65 10.84 -21.22 0.27
C LEU A 65 10.80 -20.76 1.73
N ASN A 66 11.41 -19.61 2.01
CA ASN A 66 11.34 -18.99 3.33
C ASN A 66 9.89 -18.60 3.70
N PRO A 67 9.52 -18.62 4.98
CA PRO A 67 8.22 -18.16 5.45
C PRO A 67 7.91 -16.73 5.00
N ILE A 68 6.65 -16.44 4.70
CA ILE A 68 6.20 -15.06 4.46
C ILE A 68 5.90 -14.41 5.81
N ILE A 69 6.47 -13.25 6.04
CA ILE A 69 6.26 -12.44 7.24
C ILE A 69 5.36 -11.26 6.87
N ALA A 70 4.45 -10.90 7.77
CA ALA A 70 3.59 -9.74 7.65
C ALA A 70 4.14 -8.64 8.57
N TYR A 71 4.28 -7.43 8.05
CA TYR A 71 4.81 -6.28 8.75
C TYR A 71 3.76 -5.18 8.87
N ARG A 72 3.80 -4.47 10.00
CA ARG A 72 3.08 -3.21 10.21
C ARG A 72 4.11 -2.12 10.52
N TYR A 73 4.19 -1.13 9.63
CA TYR A 73 5.00 0.06 9.84
C TYR A 73 4.18 1.10 10.59
N ASN A 74 4.78 1.69 11.62
CA ASN A 74 4.23 2.81 12.38
C ASN A 74 4.92 4.08 11.90
N LEU A 75 4.18 4.94 11.24
CA LEU A 75 4.67 6.16 10.62
C LEU A 75 4.16 7.35 11.42
N ILE A 76 5.07 8.28 11.69
CA ILE A 76 4.71 9.57 12.24
C ILE A 76 4.62 10.50 11.04
N PHE A 77 3.40 10.95 10.72
CA PHE A 77 3.25 12.03 9.76
C PHE A 77 3.75 13.32 10.42
N ASN A 78 4.99 13.70 10.08
CA ASN A 78 5.55 14.99 10.40
C ASN A 78 5.01 16.03 9.40
N GLU A 79 5.00 17.29 9.79
CA GLU A 79 4.63 18.40 8.91
C GLU A 79 5.81 18.84 8.03
N GLN A 80 6.86 18.02 7.89
CA GLN A 80 7.95 18.24 6.92
C GLN A 80 7.50 17.85 5.51
N ILE A 81 6.37 18.41 5.11
CA ILE A 81 5.78 18.30 3.79
C ILE A 81 6.10 19.53 2.94
N ASP A 82 6.95 20.43 3.43
CA ASP A 82 7.21 21.74 2.83
C ASP A 82 7.70 21.62 1.37
N ASP A 83 8.46 20.57 1.07
CA ASP A 83 8.96 20.26 -0.27
C ASP A 83 8.02 19.34 -1.09
N LEU A 84 6.86 18.99 -0.53
CA LEU A 84 5.88 18.10 -1.16
C LEU A 84 4.64 18.86 -1.64
N SER A 85 4.19 18.53 -2.84
CA SER A 85 2.87 18.95 -3.31
C SER A 85 1.78 18.14 -2.59
N VAL A 86 1.25 18.68 -1.49
CA VAL A 86 0.22 18.03 -0.69
C VAL A 86 -1.17 18.50 -1.07
N LYS A 87 -2.06 17.55 -1.35
CA LYS A 87 -3.50 17.79 -1.52
C LYS A 87 -4.28 17.11 -0.40
N VAL A 88 -4.96 17.91 0.41
CA VAL A 88 -5.80 17.44 1.52
C VAL A 88 -7.27 17.48 1.10
N PHE A 89 -8.03 16.47 1.52
CA PHE A 89 -9.48 16.42 1.35
C PHE A 89 -10.14 16.21 2.72
N ASP A 90 -10.97 17.16 3.14
CA ASP A 90 -11.67 17.07 4.45
C ASP A 90 -12.91 16.18 4.40
N LYS A 91 -13.47 16.01 3.20
CA LYS A 91 -14.67 15.21 2.95
C LYS A 91 -14.59 14.50 1.60
N ALA A 92 -15.29 13.36 1.49
CA ALA A 92 -15.42 12.61 0.25
C ALA A 92 -16.50 13.24 -0.66
N ASP A 93 -16.24 14.45 -1.15
CA ASP A 93 -17.16 15.20 -2.01
C ASP A 93 -16.88 15.06 -3.51
N SER A 94 -17.50 15.92 -4.32
CA SER A 94 -17.34 15.92 -5.76
C SER A 94 -15.90 16.21 -6.22
N GLU A 95 -15.12 16.98 -5.46
CA GLU A 95 -13.72 17.25 -5.79
C GLU A 95 -12.86 16.02 -5.52
N TRP A 96 -13.06 15.38 -4.37
CA TRP A 96 -12.40 14.11 -4.03
C TRP A 96 -12.70 13.03 -5.08
N LEU A 97 -13.96 12.92 -5.51
CA LEU A 97 -14.36 11.97 -6.55
C LEU A 97 -13.70 12.30 -7.89
N ARG A 98 -13.68 13.57 -8.30
CA ARG A 98 -12.99 14.00 -9.54
C ARG A 98 -11.51 13.67 -9.48
N PHE A 99 -10.86 13.83 -8.33
CA PHE A 99 -9.46 13.48 -8.14
C PHE A 99 -9.20 11.98 -8.34
N ILE A 100 -10.05 11.11 -7.79
CA ILE A 100 -9.93 9.66 -8.01
C ILE A 100 -10.12 9.30 -9.48
N ILE A 101 -11.14 9.85 -10.13
CA ILE A 101 -11.39 9.59 -11.55
C ILE A 101 -10.20 10.03 -12.40
N ALA A 102 -9.61 11.19 -12.08
CA ALA A 102 -8.40 11.65 -12.77
C ALA A 102 -7.25 10.67 -12.60
N ASN A 103 -6.96 10.22 -11.36
CA ASN A 103 -5.87 9.27 -11.08
C ASN A 103 -6.05 7.92 -11.77
N ARG A 104 -7.28 7.41 -11.84
CA ARG A 104 -7.61 6.15 -12.54
C ARG A 104 -7.46 6.26 -14.06
N LYS A 105 -7.60 7.46 -14.64
CA LYS A 105 -7.48 7.69 -16.10
C LYS A 105 -6.03 7.88 -16.58
N VAL A 106 -5.06 8.04 -15.69
CA VAL A 106 -3.65 8.23 -16.07
C VAL A 106 -3.10 6.93 -16.66
N LYS A 107 -2.50 6.98 -17.86
CA LYS A 107 -1.96 5.80 -18.57
C LYS A 107 -0.87 5.03 -17.78
N THR A 108 -0.15 5.69 -16.87
CA THR A 108 0.85 5.07 -15.98
C THR A 108 0.21 4.36 -14.77
N SER A 109 -1.03 4.69 -14.44
CA SER A 109 -1.90 3.96 -13.53
C SER A 109 -2.58 2.81 -14.27
N ALA A 110 -1.81 1.98 -14.99
CA ALA A 110 -2.36 0.93 -15.85
C ALA A 110 -3.46 0.18 -15.09
N HIS A 111 -4.65 0.25 -15.67
CA HIS A 111 -5.92 -0.38 -15.28
C HIS A 111 -6.34 -1.32 -16.40
#